data_AF-A0A9Q0GBI2-F1
#
_entry.id   AF-A0A9Q0GBI2-F1
#
_cell.length_a   1.000
_cell.length_b   1.000
_cell.length_c   1.000
_cell.angle_alpha   90.00
_cell.angle_beta   90.00
_cell.angle_gamma   90.00
#
_symmetry.space_group_name_H-M   'P 1'
#
loop_
_entity.id
_entity.type
_entity.pdbx_description
1 polymer ?
#
loop_
_entity_poly.entity_id
_entity_poly.type
_entity_poly.pdbx_seq_one_letter_code
_entity_poly.pdbx_strand_id
1 'polypeptide(L)'
;MESSPLSRLSNLHRHLHPQDSTSKAKLLYPSSLHFTSNNPSCLTFSFWASDDNYLGWGFLLLFSVLVLTCVQLQDLVKLSAEVSDALSRGHPVVALESTIISHGMPYPKNLETAKEVEAIVRANGAIPATIAILNGVPCVGLSAQELESLATLGTKARKTARRDIAFVVGSPEYIFLPSFIVIVEESWLPNLAVLQIKYSSTWNVATKGNGATTVSATMLLASMVGIPVFVTGGIGGVHRHGEHTMDISSDLTELGKTPVAVISAGVKSILDIPRTLEYLETQGVCVAAYRTDEFPAFFTAKSGCKAPCRVDSPEDCARLVGK
;
A
#
# COMPACT_ATOMS: atom_id res chain seq x y z
N MET A 1 21.79 -20.67 -33.75
CA MET A 1 20.48 -21.36 -33.79
C MET A 1 20.38 -22.19 -32.52
N GLU A 2 19.93 -21.57 -31.45
CA GLU A 2 19.59 -22.26 -30.20
C GLU A 2 18.22 -21.72 -29.77
N SER A 3 17.28 -22.65 -29.69
CA SER A 3 15.85 -22.44 -29.55
C SER A 3 15.45 -22.07 -28.12
N SER A 4 14.46 -21.18 -28.03
CA SER A 4 13.94 -20.55 -26.82
C SER A 4 13.26 -21.52 -25.82
N PRO A 5 13.00 -21.07 -24.57
CA PRO A 5 12.43 -21.87 -23.48
C PRO A 5 11.01 -22.43 -23.71
N LEU A 6 10.37 -22.10 -24.82
CA LEU A 6 9.00 -22.52 -25.18
C LEU A 6 8.92 -23.98 -25.68
N SER A 7 10.04 -24.65 -25.94
CA SER A 7 10.08 -26.02 -26.47
C SER A 7 9.95 -27.13 -25.42
N ARG A 8 9.92 -26.81 -24.11
CA ARG A 8 9.87 -27.82 -23.03
C ARG A 8 8.47 -28.11 -22.47
N LEU A 9 7.42 -27.45 -22.94
CA LEU A 9 6.04 -27.64 -22.46
C LEU A 9 5.19 -28.58 -23.33
N SER A 10 5.70 -29.09 -24.45
CA SER A 10 4.91 -29.93 -25.39
C SER A 10 4.94 -31.45 -25.13
N ASN A 11 5.67 -31.93 -24.11
CA ASN A 11 5.87 -33.37 -23.90
C ASN A 11 5.09 -34.00 -22.73
N LEU A 12 4.19 -33.27 -22.05
CA LEU A 12 3.38 -33.82 -20.96
C LEU A 12 1.98 -34.26 -21.40
N HIS A 13 1.83 -34.84 -22.60
CA HIS A 13 0.52 -35.27 -23.13
C HIS A 13 0.47 -36.68 -23.71
N ARG A 14 1.41 -37.57 -23.36
CA ARG A 14 1.39 -38.96 -23.84
C ARG A 14 1.73 -39.93 -22.71
N HIS A 15 0.71 -40.34 -21.96
CA HIS A 15 0.53 -41.70 -21.38
C HIS A 15 -0.61 -41.69 -20.35
N LEU A 16 -1.87 -41.75 -20.81
CA LEU A 16 -2.99 -42.32 -20.04
C LEU A 16 -4.10 -42.67 -21.03
N HIS A 17 -4.05 -43.87 -21.62
CA HIS A 17 -5.26 -44.50 -22.18
C HIS A 17 -5.92 -45.35 -21.07
N PRO A 18 -7.26 -45.33 -20.96
CA PRO A 18 -7.97 -45.86 -19.79
C PRO A 18 -8.43 -47.30 -20.02
N GLN A 19 -8.29 -48.15 -19.01
CA GLN A 19 -9.22 -49.25 -18.80
C GLN A 19 -10.03 -48.97 -17.53
N ASP A 20 -11.31 -49.28 -17.65
CA ASP A 20 -12.39 -49.24 -16.68
C ASP A 20 -13.16 -47.93 -16.44
N SER A 21 -14.47 -48.16 -16.56
CA SER A 21 -15.61 -47.26 -16.61
C SER A 21 -15.93 -46.64 -15.26
N THR A 22 -16.03 -45.30 -15.23
CA THR A 22 -17.25 -44.54 -14.92
C THR A 22 -16.90 -43.05 -14.75
N SER A 23 -17.65 -42.18 -15.45
CA SER A 23 -17.76 -40.73 -15.24
C SER A 23 -16.48 -39.87 -15.40
N LYS A 24 -16.20 -39.38 -16.62
CA LYS A 24 -15.30 -38.20 -16.82
C LYS A 24 -15.86 -37.25 -17.86
N ALA A 25 -16.04 -35.99 -17.45
CA ALA A 25 -16.40 -34.86 -18.31
C ALA A 25 -15.35 -34.65 -19.42
N LYS A 26 -15.80 -34.49 -20.66
CA LYS A 26 -14.97 -34.12 -21.82
C LYS A 26 -14.76 -32.60 -21.79
N LEU A 27 -13.54 -32.14 -21.57
CA LEU A 27 -13.18 -30.73 -21.76
C LEU A 27 -13.10 -30.47 -23.28
N LEU A 28 -14.01 -29.66 -23.83
CA LEU A 28 -13.93 -29.17 -25.20
C LEU A 28 -13.26 -27.79 -25.17
N TYR A 29 -12.05 -27.68 -25.73
CA TYR A 29 -11.40 -26.39 -25.99
C TYR A 29 -11.95 -25.79 -27.30
N PRO A 30 -12.35 -24.51 -27.34
CA PRO A 30 -12.70 -23.86 -28.61
C PRO A 30 -11.44 -23.61 -29.44
N SER A 31 -11.51 -23.96 -30.73
CA SER A 31 -10.38 -24.04 -31.67
C SER A 31 -10.04 -22.73 -32.41
N SER A 32 -10.58 -21.57 -32.01
CA SER A 32 -10.23 -20.29 -32.65
C SER A 32 -10.68 -19.07 -31.83
N LEU A 33 -9.73 -18.20 -31.47
CA LEU A 33 -9.96 -16.84 -30.96
C LEU A 33 -10.05 -15.86 -32.14
N HIS A 34 -11.08 -15.03 -32.19
CA HIS A 34 -11.12 -13.87 -33.10
C HIS A 34 -11.02 -12.57 -32.31
N PHE A 35 -10.13 -11.67 -32.75
CA PHE A 35 -9.89 -10.36 -32.17
C PHE A 35 -10.63 -9.30 -32.99
N THR A 36 -11.46 -8.49 -32.34
CA THR A 36 -12.07 -7.30 -32.98
C THR A 36 -12.07 -6.12 -32.00
N SER A 37 -10.98 -5.36 -31.92
CA SER A 37 -10.97 -3.99 -31.35
C SER A 37 -9.66 -3.27 -31.67
N ASN A 38 -9.75 -2.02 -32.14
CA ASN A 38 -8.62 -1.11 -32.42
C ASN A 38 -8.31 -0.18 -31.23
N ASN A 39 -8.69 -0.55 -29.99
CA ASN A 39 -8.44 0.26 -28.80
C ASN A 39 -7.81 -0.59 -27.68
N PRO A 40 -6.57 -0.30 -27.23
CA PRO A 40 -5.82 -1.18 -26.31
C PRO A 40 -6.39 -1.23 -24.88
N SER A 41 -7.36 -0.38 -24.55
CA SER A 41 -8.00 -0.29 -23.22
C SER A 41 -9.30 -1.09 -23.08
N CYS A 42 -9.77 -1.78 -24.13
CA CYS A 42 -10.95 -2.63 -24.05
C CYS A 42 -10.83 -3.85 -24.97
N LEU A 43 -10.50 -4.99 -24.37
CA LEU A 43 -10.60 -6.30 -25.00
C LEU A 43 -11.93 -6.93 -24.60
N THR A 44 -12.91 -6.84 -25.48
CA THR A 44 -14.19 -7.52 -25.30
C THR A 44 -14.05 -8.97 -25.78
N PHE A 45 -14.13 -9.93 -24.87
CA PHE A 45 -14.19 -11.35 -25.22
C PHE A 45 -15.65 -11.83 -25.14
N SER A 46 -16.18 -12.34 -26.25
CA SER A 46 -17.50 -12.99 -26.28
C SER A 46 -17.30 -14.50 -26.30
N PHE A 47 -17.70 -15.17 -25.22
CA PHE A 47 -17.73 -16.63 -25.15
C PHE A 47 -19.18 -17.10 -25.21
N TRP A 48 -19.46 -18.08 -26.08
CA TRP A 48 -20.74 -18.78 -26.14
C TRP A 48 -20.56 -20.13 -25.45
N ALA A 49 -21.20 -20.32 -24.30
CA ALA A 49 -21.22 -21.62 -23.62
C ALA A 49 -22.50 -22.36 -24.01
N SER A 50 -22.34 -23.53 -24.63
CA SER A 50 -23.41 -24.52 -24.72
C SER A 50 -23.28 -25.40 -23.48
N ASP A 51 -24.34 -25.41 -22.67
CA ASP A 51 -24.71 -26.42 -21.66
C ASP A 51 -24.41 -26.11 -20.17
N ASP A 52 -25.40 -26.50 -19.35
CA ASP A 52 -25.63 -26.24 -17.92
C ASP A 52 -24.62 -26.90 -16.95
N ASN A 53 -23.32 -26.66 -17.12
CA ASN A 53 -22.30 -27.17 -16.19
C ASN A 53 -21.67 -26.05 -15.34
N TYR A 54 -22.10 -25.95 -14.08
CA TYR A 54 -21.64 -24.98 -13.06
C TYR A 54 -20.12 -24.95 -12.84
N LEU A 55 -19.39 -26.03 -13.12
CA LEU A 55 -17.92 -26.08 -13.01
C LEU A 55 -17.20 -25.24 -14.09
N GLY A 56 -17.81 -25.04 -15.27
CA GLY A 56 -17.27 -24.18 -16.32
C GLY A 56 -17.38 -22.69 -15.99
N TRP A 57 -18.47 -22.32 -15.30
CA TRP A 57 -18.70 -20.95 -14.83
C TRP A 57 -17.68 -20.51 -13.77
N GLY A 58 -17.28 -21.40 -12.86
CA GLY A 58 -16.27 -21.10 -11.83
C GLY A 58 -14.88 -20.79 -12.40
N PHE A 59 -14.47 -21.47 -13.47
CA PHE A 59 -13.18 -21.23 -14.14
C PHE A 59 -13.20 -19.95 -14.99
N LEU A 60 -14.33 -19.65 -15.65
CA LEU A 60 -14.53 -18.42 -16.43
C LEU A 60 -14.60 -17.17 -15.54
N LEU A 61 -15.19 -17.27 -14.34
CA LEU A 61 -15.22 -16.17 -13.37
C LEU A 61 -13.82 -15.86 -12.83
N LEU A 62 -13.03 -16.89 -12.51
CA LEU A 62 -11.65 -16.73 -12.04
C LEU A 62 -10.75 -16.09 -13.10
N PHE A 63 -10.91 -16.46 -14.38
CA PHE A 63 -10.08 -15.93 -15.46
C PHE A 63 -10.47 -14.50 -15.87
N SER A 64 -11.76 -14.15 -15.84
CA SER A 64 -12.23 -12.79 -16.14
C SER A 64 -11.92 -11.78 -15.03
N VAL A 65 -11.93 -12.19 -13.75
CA VAL A 65 -11.42 -11.39 -12.63
C VAL A 65 -9.90 -11.17 -12.74
N LEU A 66 -9.17 -12.15 -13.29
CA LEU A 66 -7.72 -12.03 -13.49
C LEU A 66 -7.33 -11.03 -14.61
N VAL A 67 -8.17 -10.88 -15.65
CA VAL A 67 -7.86 -10.02 -16.81
C VAL A 67 -8.28 -8.55 -16.60
N LEU A 68 -9.22 -8.27 -15.68
CA LEU A 68 -9.70 -6.92 -15.38
C LEU A 68 -8.83 -6.12 -14.38
N THR A 69 -7.75 -6.68 -13.83
CA THR A 69 -6.97 -6.09 -12.73
C THR A 69 -5.59 -5.56 -13.12
N CYS A 70 -5.32 -5.38 -14.42
CA CYS A 70 -4.08 -4.76 -14.89
C CYS A 70 -4.31 -3.30 -15.36
N VAL A 71 -4.98 -2.49 -14.55
CA VAL A 71 -4.64 -1.06 -14.52
C VAL A 71 -3.43 -0.97 -13.60
N GLN A 72 -2.29 -0.51 -14.11
CA GLN A 72 -1.11 -0.32 -13.27
C GLN A 72 -1.49 0.65 -12.14
N LEU A 73 -1.43 0.16 -10.90
CA LEU A 73 -1.65 0.93 -9.67
C LEU A 73 -0.85 2.24 -9.59
N GLN A 74 0.20 2.36 -10.41
CA GLN A 74 1.02 3.55 -10.62
C GLN A 74 0.21 4.72 -11.22
N ASP A 75 -0.83 4.44 -12.01
CA ASP A 75 -1.70 5.47 -12.62
C ASP A 75 -2.65 6.13 -11.61
N LEU A 76 -2.73 5.60 -10.38
CA LEU A 76 -3.55 6.14 -9.30
C LEU A 76 -2.85 7.22 -8.47
N VAL A 77 -1.52 7.36 -8.65
CA VAL A 77 -0.69 8.23 -7.83
C VAL A 77 -0.07 9.30 -8.70
N LYS A 78 -0.38 10.57 -8.40
CA LYS A 78 0.25 11.71 -9.04
C LYS A 78 1.67 11.86 -8.51
N LEU A 79 2.66 11.66 -9.36
CA LEU A 79 4.04 12.03 -9.08
C LEU A 79 4.30 13.48 -9.48
N SER A 80 5.08 14.21 -8.68
CA SER A 80 5.71 15.44 -9.17
C SER A 80 6.71 15.13 -10.29
N ALA A 81 6.96 16.10 -11.17
CA ALA A 81 7.95 15.96 -12.24
C ALA A 81 9.35 15.62 -11.69
N GLU A 82 9.73 16.21 -10.56
CA GLU A 82 11.02 15.98 -9.92
C GLU A 82 11.15 14.56 -9.37
N VAL A 83 10.13 14.07 -8.64
CA VAL A 83 10.14 12.69 -8.13
C VAL A 83 10.11 11.69 -9.29
N SER A 84 9.31 11.95 -10.31
CA SER A 84 9.24 11.08 -11.50
C SER A 84 10.59 10.98 -12.22
N ASP A 85 11.27 12.10 -12.47
CA ASP A 85 12.60 12.12 -13.08
C ASP A 85 13.63 11.39 -12.19
N ALA A 86 13.62 11.65 -10.88
CA ALA A 86 14.53 11.01 -9.94
C ALA A 86 14.39 9.48 -9.93
N LEU A 87 13.15 8.98 -9.85
CA LEU A 87 12.86 7.54 -9.90
C LEU A 87 13.28 6.93 -11.25
N SER A 88 13.05 7.62 -12.37
CA SER A 88 13.43 7.13 -13.70
C SER A 88 14.94 6.99 -13.89
N ARG A 89 15.73 7.81 -13.19
CA ARG A 89 17.20 7.84 -13.26
C ARG A 89 17.87 7.05 -12.15
N GLY A 90 17.11 6.45 -11.24
CA GLY A 90 17.64 5.77 -10.07
C GLY A 90 18.28 6.71 -9.04
N HIS A 91 17.90 7.99 -9.03
CA HIS A 91 18.33 8.93 -7.99
C HIS A 91 17.60 8.65 -6.67
N PRO A 92 18.25 8.87 -5.52
CA PRO A 92 17.65 8.61 -4.21
C PRO A 92 16.47 9.54 -3.94
N VAL A 93 15.34 8.95 -3.54
CA VAL A 93 14.12 9.66 -3.14
C VAL A 93 13.79 9.27 -1.70
N VAL A 94 13.42 10.25 -0.88
CA VAL A 94 13.01 10.06 0.51
C VAL A 94 11.56 10.51 0.67
N ALA A 95 10.69 9.57 1.03
CA ALA A 95 9.30 9.89 1.35
C ALA A 95 9.21 10.66 2.67
N LEU A 96 8.21 11.54 2.78
CA LEU A 96 7.87 12.32 3.97
C LEU A 96 6.34 12.30 4.18
N GLU A 97 5.87 12.19 5.43
CA GLU A 97 4.43 12.15 5.74
C GLU A 97 3.81 13.56 5.87
N SER A 98 2.50 13.65 5.74
CA SER A 98 1.75 14.90 5.88
C SER A 98 0.98 15.04 7.20
N THR A 99 0.78 13.97 7.99
CA THR A 99 0.07 14.08 9.28
C THR A 99 0.77 15.02 10.25
N ILE A 100 2.11 15.02 10.29
CA ILE A 100 2.87 15.95 11.14
C ILE A 100 2.62 17.41 10.76
N ILE A 101 2.38 17.68 9.48
CA ILE A 101 2.10 19.01 8.93
C ILE A 101 0.69 19.46 9.33
N SER A 102 -0.33 18.60 9.18
CA SER A 102 -1.72 18.99 9.41
C SER A 102 -2.20 18.83 10.86
N HIS A 103 -1.67 17.86 11.60
CA HIS A 103 -2.13 17.51 12.94
C HIS A 103 -1.02 17.52 14.01
N GLY A 104 0.25 17.59 13.62
CA GLY A 104 1.38 17.54 14.54
C GLY A 104 1.85 18.91 15.03
N MET A 105 1.67 19.96 14.22
CA MET A 105 2.19 21.30 14.49
C MET A 105 1.20 22.39 14.06
N PRO A 106 1.16 23.55 14.74
CA PRO A 106 0.33 24.68 14.33
C PRO A 106 0.95 25.43 13.14
N TYR A 107 0.10 26.11 12.36
CA TYR A 107 0.54 27.06 11.35
C TYR A 107 1.09 28.35 11.99
N PRO A 108 2.19 28.96 11.48
CA PRO A 108 2.97 28.59 10.30
C PRO A 108 4.10 27.57 10.55
N LYS A 109 4.31 27.16 11.82
CA LYS A 109 5.46 26.32 12.19
C LYS A 109 5.45 24.96 11.48
N ASN A 110 4.27 24.41 11.20
CA ASN A 110 4.11 23.20 10.40
C ASN A 110 4.72 23.32 9.00
N LEU A 111 4.46 24.43 8.30
CA LEU A 111 4.96 24.70 6.95
C LEU A 111 6.46 24.97 6.96
N GLU A 112 6.93 25.77 7.91
CA GLU A 112 8.36 26.04 8.11
C GLU A 112 9.14 24.73 8.32
N THR A 113 8.65 23.90 9.24
CA THR A 113 9.29 22.60 9.54
C THR A 113 9.28 21.68 8.32
N ALA A 114 8.17 21.62 7.58
CA ALA A 114 8.10 20.81 6.37
C ALA A 114 9.13 21.26 5.31
N LYS A 115 9.24 22.58 5.08
CA LYS A 115 10.24 23.17 4.16
C LYS A 115 11.68 22.92 4.63
N GLU A 116 11.94 23.06 5.92
CA GLU A 116 13.25 22.76 6.51
C GLU A 116 13.65 21.30 6.32
N VAL A 117 12.73 20.36 6.55
CA VAL A 117 12.98 18.92 6.34
C VAL A 117 13.22 18.62 4.86
N GLU A 118 12.43 19.16 3.94
CA GLU A 118 12.68 19.01 2.50
C GLU A 118 14.06 19.55 2.10
N ALA A 119 14.46 20.71 2.63
CA ALA A 119 15.77 21.30 2.38
C ALA A 119 16.91 20.42 2.93
N ILE A 120 16.76 19.81 4.10
CA ILE A 120 17.75 18.89 4.68
C ILE A 120 17.92 17.65 3.78
N VAL A 121 16.83 17.07 3.30
CA VAL A 121 16.89 15.92 2.37
C VAL A 121 17.66 16.30 1.10
N ARG A 122 17.37 17.47 0.52
CA ARG A 122 18.08 18.00 -0.65
C ARG A 122 19.56 18.24 -0.39
N ALA A 123 19.91 18.81 0.76
CA ALA A 123 21.29 19.08 1.14
C ALA A 123 22.12 17.78 1.29
N ASN A 124 21.46 16.65 1.53
CA ASN A 124 22.07 15.33 1.59
C ASN A 124 22.01 14.55 0.26
N GLY A 125 21.67 15.24 -0.85
CA GLY A 125 21.73 14.66 -2.20
C GLY A 125 20.54 13.77 -2.59
N ALA A 126 19.47 13.77 -1.81
CA ALA A 126 18.23 13.04 -2.13
C ALA A 126 17.08 14.00 -2.49
N ILE A 127 16.09 13.47 -3.20
CA ILE A 127 14.87 14.21 -3.55
C ILE A 127 13.80 13.95 -2.49
N PRO A 128 13.26 14.99 -1.83
CA PRO A 128 12.16 14.82 -0.90
C PRO A 128 10.85 14.58 -1.65
N ALA A 129 10.06 13.65 -1.14
CA ALA A 129 8.73 13.34 -1.64
C ALA A 129 7.72 13.43 -0.49
N THR A 130 7.24 14.64 -0.19
CA THR A 130 6.10 14.81 0.73
C THR A 130 4.86 14.19 0.12
N ILE A 131 4.19 13.30 0.86
CA ILE A 131 3.05 12.52 0.41
C ILE A 131 1.78 12.99 1.11
N ALA A 132 0.71 13.20 0.35
CA ALA A 132 -0.63 13.52 0.85
C ALA A 132 -1.69 13.09 -0.17
N ILE A 133 -2.97 13.15 0.20
CA ILE A 133 -4.08 13.02 -0.73
C ILE A 133 -4.70 14.41 -0.91
N LEU A 134 -4.72 14.94 -2.12
CA LEU A 134 -5.25 16.26 -2.43
C LEU A 134 -6.44 16.13 -3.37
N ASN A 135 -7.61 16.60 -2.92
CA ASN A 135 -8.88 16.51 -3.67
C ASN A 135 -9.15 15.10 -4.22
N GLY A 136 -8.89 14.07 -3.41
CA GLY A 136 -9.02 12.66 -3.78
C GLY A 136 -7.84 12.07 -4.55
N VAL A 137 -6.82 12.84 -4.91
CA VAL A 137 -5.66 12.32 -5.66
C VAL A 137 -4.50 12.06 -4.70
N PRO A 138 -4.01 10.82 -4.55
CA PRO A 138 -2.74 10.56 -3.90
C PRO A 138 -1.61 11.26 -4.66
N CYS A 139 -0.87 12.12 -3.96
CA CYS A 139 0.23 12.91 -4.51
C CYS A 139 1.54 12.52 -3.83
N VAL A 140 2.60 12.32 -4.61
CA VAL A 140 3.95 12.04 -4.14
C VAL A 140 4.91 13.12 -4.66
N GLY A 141 5.42 13.92 -3.73
CA GLY A 141 6.10 15.17 -4.02
C GLY A 141 5.08 16.29 -4.20
N LEU A 142 4.84 17.07 -3.15
CA LEU A 142 3.97 18.24 -3.21
C LEU A 142 4.75 19.43 -3.75
N SER A 143 4.09 20.27 -4.56
CA SER A 143 4.58 21.61 -4.86
C SER A 143 4.56 22.50 -3.61
N ALA A 144 5.31 23.61 -3.64
CA ALA A 144 5.31 24.58 -2.53
C ALA A 144 3.90 25.10 -2.21
N GLN A 145 3.07 25.30 -3.24
CA GLN A 145 1.68 25.75 -3.12
C GLN A 145 0.78 24.68 -2.51
N GLU A 146 0.92 23.42 -2.96
CA GLU A 146 0.18 22.29 -2.39
C GLU A 146 0.55 22.05 -0.92
N LEU A 147 1.83 22.17 -0.59
CA LEU A 147 2.34 22.05 0.78
C LEU A 147 1.79 23.15 1.70
N GLU A 148 1.82 24.41 1.25
CA GLU A 148 1.27 25.55 1.98
C GLU A 148 -0.26 25.46 2.14
N SER A 149 -0.96 25.03 1.08
CA SER A 149 -2.40 24.78 1.14
C SER A 149 -2.73 23.71 2.18
N LEU A 150 -2.00 22.60 2.21
CA LEU A 150 -2.18 21.52 3.19
C LEU A 150 -1.88 22.01 4.62
N ALA A 151 -0.81 22.76 4.81
CA ALA A 151 -0.41 23.30 6.11
C ALA A 151 -1.43 24.30 6.66
N THR A 152 -1.99 25.15 5.79
CA THR A 152 -3.05 26.11 6.15
C THR A 152 -4.38 25.42 6.42
N LEU A 153 -4.69 24.36 5.66
CA LEU A 153 -5.90 23.57 5.86
C LEU A 153 -5.90 22.90 7.25
N GLY A 154 -4.72 22.48 7.72
CA GLY A 154 -4.54 21.93 9.07
C GLY A 154 -5.46 20.73 9.33
N THR A 155 -6.11 20.72 10.49
CA THR A 155 -6.97 19.62 10.94
C THR A 155 -8.24 19.39 10.13
N LYS A 156 -8.56 20.29 9.17
CA LYS A 156 -9.62 20.06 8.18
C LYS A 156 -9.22 19.01 7.14
N ALA A 157 -7.93 18.80 6.91
CA ALA A 157 -7.45 17.61 6.20
C ALA A 157 -7.73 16.39 7.07
N ARG A 158 -8.27 15.32 6.49
CA ARG A 158 -8.53 14.09 7.25
C ARG A 158 -7.20 13.43 7.59
N LYS A 159 -6.96 13.12 8.86
CA LYS A 159 -5.87 12.21 9.24
C LYS A 159 -6.15 10.84 8.62
N THR A 160 -5.30 10.43 7.69
CA THR A 160 -5.56 9.30 6.79
C THR A 160 -4.56 8.19 7.06
N ALA A 161 -5.01 7.12 7.72
CA ALA A 161 -4.27 5.86 7.80
C ALA A 161 -4.58 4.97 6.58
N ARG A 162 -3.90 3.83 6.43
CA ARG A 162 -4.12 2.91 5.30
C ARG A 162 -5.60 2.60 5.03
N ARG A 163 -6.39 2.36 6.08
CA ARG A 163 -7.83 2.04 5.96
C ARG A 163 -8.68 3.22 5.45
N ASP A 164 -8.22 4.44 5.65
CA ASP A 164 -8.96 5.66 5.31
C ASP A 164 -8.75 6.06 3.84
N ILE A 165 -7.69 5.56 3.18
CA ILE A 165 -7.31 5.96 1.82
C ILE A 165 -8.50 5.81 0.85
N ALA A 166 -9.16 4.65 0.85
CA ALA A 166 -10.30 4.39 -0.04
C ALA A 166 -11.43 5.42 0.12
N PHE A 167 -11.69 5.87 1.35
CA PHE A 167 -12.73 6.85 1.65
C PHE A 167 -12.36 8.27 1.18
N VAL A 168 -11.06 8.61 1.22
CA VAL A 168 -10.55 9.93 0.81
C VAL A 168 -10.38 10.02 -0.71
N VAL A 169 -9.88 8.95 -1.36
CA VAL A 169 -9.41 8.95 -2.77
C VAL A 169 -10.52 9.15 -3.80
N GLY A 170 -11.80 9.09 -3.44
CA GLY A 170 -12.80 9.83 -4.23
C GLY A 170 -13.12 9.32 -5.65
N SER A 171 -12.35 8.38 -6.20
CA SER A 171 -12.40 8.09 -7.63
C SER A 171 -13.41 6.98 -7.95
N PRO A 172 -14.38 7.25 -8.85
CA PRO A 172 -15.43 6.28 -9.22
C PRO A 172 -14.90 5.06 -10.01
N GLU A 173 -13.63 5.06 -10.39
CA GLU A 173 -13.05 4.09 -11.34
C GLU A 173 -12.08 3.07 -10.70
N TYR A 174 -11.73 3.19 -9.41
CA TYR A 174 -10.59 2.44 -8.87
C TYR A 174 -10.91 1.70 -7.57
N ILE A 175 -10.97 0.37 -7.67
CA ILE A 175 -11.28 -0.56 -6.59
C ILE A 175 -9.96 -1.11 -6.03
N PHE A 176 -9.56 -0.64 -4.85
CA PHE A 176 -8.57 -1.33 -4.01
C PHE A 176 -9.34 -2.08 -2.93
N LEU A 177 -9.37 -3.41 -2.99
CA LEU A 177 -9.95 -4.24 -1.93
C LEU A 177 -8.85 -4.64 -0.94
N PRO A 178 -8.73 -4.03 0.25
CA PRO A 178 -8.44 -4.82 1.43
C PRO A 178 -9.74 -5.55 1.83
N SER A 179 -9.63 -6.83 2.17
CA SER A 179 -10.74 -7.65 2.67
C SER A 179 -11.47 -6.91 3.80
N PHE A 180 -12.73 -6.55 3.61
CA PHE A 180 -13.59 -6.00 4.66
C PHE A 180 -14.58 -7.05 5.14
N ILE A 181 -14.76 -7.14 6.46
CA ILE A 181 -15.80 -7.95 7.10
C ILE A 181 -16.98 -7.03 7.37
N VAL A 182 -18.14 -7.32 6.77
CA VAL A 182 -19.42 -6.71 7.14
C VAL A 182 -20.09 -7.65 8.14
N ILE A 183 -20.25 -7.21 9.39
CA ILE A 183 -21.03 -7.93 10.40
C ILE A 183 -22.49 -7.50 10.23
N VAL A 184 -23.37 -8.44 9.86
CA VAL A 184 -24.83 -8.24 9.78
C VAL A 184 -25.55 -9.14 10.78
N GLU A 185 -26.65 -8.64 11.34
CA GLU A 185 -27.56 -9.40 12.20
C GLU A 185 -28.27 -10.52 11.40
N GLU A 186 -28.46 -11.68 12.02
CA GLU A 186 -28.92 -12.93 11.38
C GLU A 186 -30.26 -12.80 10.63
N SER A 187 -31.09 -11.82 11.02
CA SER A 187 -32.38 -11.49 10.40
C SER A 187 -32.29 -10.94 8.97
N TRP A 188 -31.09 -10.58 8.48
CA TRP A 188 -30.85 -10.04 7.14
C TRP A 188 -30.38 -11.06 6.08
N LEU A 189 -30.16 -12.32 6.47
CA LEU A 189 -29.62 -13.38 5.59
C LEU A 189 -30.44 -13.66 4.31
N PRO A 190 -31.78 -13.61 4.28
CA PRO A 190 -32.55 -13.90 3.06
C PRO A 190 -32.41 -12.85 1.95
N ASN A 191 -31.92 -11.64 2.27
CA ASN A 191 -31.74 -10.55 1.32
C ASN A 191 -30.31 -10.48 0.74
N LEU A 192 -29.39 -11.36 1.17
CA LEU A 192 -27.99 -11.36 0.71
C LEU A 192 -27.83 -11.73 -0.78
N ALA A 193 -28.75 -12.51 -1.35
CA ALA A 193 -28.70 -12.92 -2.76
C ALA A 193 -28.88 -11.74 -3.74
N VAL A 194 -29.47 -10.62 -3.30
CA VAL A 194 -29.64 -9.41 -4.12
C VAL A 194 -28.38 -8.53 -4.12
N LEU A 195 -27.44 -8.78 -3.21
CA LEU A 195 -26.15 -8.05 -3.17
C LEU A 195 -25.14 -8.56 -4.21
N GLN A 196 -25.31 -9.77 -4.76
CA GLN A 196 -24.44 -10.27 -5.83
C GLN A 196 -24.70 -9.64 -7.20
N ILE A 197 -25.88 -9.02 -7.41
CA ILE A 197 -26.25 -8.37 -8.67
C ILE A 197 -26.61 -6.91 -8.40
N LYS A 198 -25.71 -6.23 -7.68
CA LYS A 198 -25.46 -4.79 -7.79
C LYS A 198 -23.96 -4.50 -7.72
N TYR A 199 -23.14 -5.43 -8.20
CA TYR A 199 -21.75 -5.22 -8.58
C TYR A 199 -21.63 -4.39 -9.89
N SER A 200 -22.47 -3.36 -10.00
CA SER A 200 -22.28 -2.25 -10.92
C SER A 200 -21.42 -1.25 -10.17
N SER A 201 -20.12 -1.25 -10.50
CA SER A 201 -19.28 -0.05 -10.58
C SER A 201 -19.89 1.21 -9.95
N THR A 202 -19.69 1.41 -8.64
CA THR A 202 -19.60 2.72 -7.97
C THR A 202 -19.53 2.50 -6.45
N TRP A 203 -18.33 2.51 -5.89
CA TRP A 203 -18.18 2.94 -4.49
C TRP A 203 -18.46 4.44 -4.46
N ASN A 204 -19.73 4.83 -4.30
CA ASN A 204 -20.18 6.23 -4.17
C ASN A 204 -19.84 6.87 -2.81
N VAL A 205 -19.02 6.22 -1.97
CA VAL A 205 -18.61 6.76 -0.67
C VAL A 205 -17.16 7.24 -0.74
N ALA A 206 -16.91 8.12 -1.70
CA ALA A 206 -15.60 8.63 -2.00
C ALA A 206 -15.70 10.16 -1.91
N THR A 207 -15.16 10.74 -0.83
CA THR A 207 -15.41 12.17 -0.52
C THR A 207 -14.70 13.13 -1.47
N LYS A 208 -13.73 12.65 -2.27
CA LYS A 208 -12.79 13.48 -3.04
C LYS A 208 -12.15 14.55 -2.16
N GLY A 209 -11.79 14.15 -0.94
CA GLY A 209 -11.32 15.06 0.12
C GLY A 209 -9.81 15.25 0.14
N ASN A 210 -9.35 16.09 1.07
CA ASN A 210 -7.93 16.22 1.41
C ASN A 210 -7.60 15.31 2.59
N GLY A 211 -6.54 14.53 2.45
CA GLY A 211 -6.05 13.58 3.45
C GLY A 211 -4.58 13.82 3.78
N ALA A 212 -4.29 14.08 5.06
CA ALA A 212 -2.94 14.07 5.59
C ALA A 212 -2.58 12.63 5.97
N THR A 213 -1.62 12.02 5.27
CA THR A 213 -1.25 10.62 5.41
C THR A 213 -0.46 10.39 6.69
N THR A 214 -0.81 9.36 7.46
CA THR A 214 0.00 8.87 8.59
C THR A 214 1.18 8.05 8.06
N VAL A 215 2.01 7.53 8.96
CA VAL A 215 3.06 6.55 8.63
C VAL A 215 2.50 5.40 7.80
N SER A 216 1.42 4.73 8.23
CA SER A 216 0.86 3.59 7.48
C SER A 216 0.41 3.93 6.05
N ALA A 217 -0.25 5.07 5.84
CA ALA A 217 -0.68 5.47 4.50
C ALA A 217 0.49 5.93 3.62
N THR A 218 1.46 6.63 4.22
CA THR A 218 2.66 7.13 3.54
C THR A 218 3.52 5.97 3.05
N MET A 219 3.72 4.94 3.88
CA MET A 219 4.45 3.72 3.50
C MET A 219 3.82 3.03 2.29
N LEU A 220 2.49 2.84 2.31
CA LEU A 220 1.78 2.21 1.19
C LEU A 220 1.99 2.99 -0.11
N LEU A 221 1.74 4.31 -0.09
CA LEU A 221 1.87 5.15 -1.28
C LEU A 221 3.31 5.27 -1.78
N ALA A 222 4.29 5.33 -0.88
CA ALA A 222 5.71 5.31 -1.23
C ALA A 222 6.11 3.99 -1.90
N SER A 223 5.66 2.86 -1.34
CA SER A 223 5.93 1.53 -1.91
C SER A 223 5.31 1.34 -3.29
N MET A 224 4.11 1.90 -3.54
CA MET A 224 3.43 1.81 -4.83
C MET A 224 4.24 2.46 -5.97
N VAL A 225 5.04 3.47 -5.65
CA VAL A 225 5.88 4.19 -6.61
C VAL A 225 7.36 3.84 -6.49
N GLY A 226 7.70 2.80 -5.71
CA GLY A 226 9.05 2.25 -5.62
C GLY A 226 10.02 2.99 -4.70
N ILE A 227 9.56 3.96 -3.90
CA ILE A 227 10.40 4.68 -2.92
C ILE A 227 10.66 3.77 -1.70
N PRO A 228 11.91 3.38 -1.41
CA PRO A 228 12.22 2.40 -0.36
C PRO A 228 12.48 3.02 1.02
N VAL A 229 12.61 4.35 1.12
CA VAL A 229 13.03 5.06 2.33
C VAL A 229 12.01 6.13 2.69
N PHE A 230 11.57 6.14 3.95
CA PHE A 230 10.64 7.10 4.52
C PHE A 230 11.18 7.64 5.85
N VAL A 231 11.14 8.96 6.05
CA VAL A 231 11.54 9.60 7.31
C VAL A 231 10.33 10.25 7.99
N THR A 232 10.19 10.02 9.30
CA THR A 232 9.22 10.70 10.18
C THR A 232 9.89 11.06 11.52
N GLY A 233 9.24 11.89 12.33
CA GLY A 233 9.68 12.12 13.71
C GLY A 233 9.57 10.85 14.56
N GLY A 234 8.41 10.18 14.55
CA GLY A 234 8.15 9.05 15.43
C GLY A 234 6.95 8.24 14.95
N ILE A 235 7.08 6.92 14.91
CA ILE A 235 6.00 6.03 14.48
C ILE A 235 4.89 5.95 15.53
N GLY A 236 3.69 5.51 15.13
CA GLY A 236 2.70 5.00 16.09
C GLY A 236 3.16 3.69 16.73
N GLY A 237 2.39 3.19 17.69
CA GLY A 237 2.73 2.00 18.44
C GLY A 237 1.57 1.49 19.27
N VAL A 238 1.88 0.62 20.23
CA VAL A 238 0.92 0.19 21.25
C VAL A 238 0.73 1.34 22.24
N HIS A 239 -0.51 1.75 22.47
CA HIS A 239 -0.81 2.77 23.47
C HIS A 239 -0.63 2.21 24.87
N ARG A 240 -0.39 3.08 25.86
CA ARG A 240 -0.34 2.66 27.27
C ARG A 240 -1.68 2.03 27.67
N HIS A 241 -1.62 0.93 28.41
CA HIS A 241 -2.79 0.09 28.73
C HIS A 241 -3.42 -0.60 27.50
N GLY A 242 -2.67 -0.74 26.40
CA GLY A 242 -3.11 -1.38 25.16
C GLY A 242 -3.51 -2.85 25.33
N GLU A 243 -3.05 -3.53 26.37
CA GLU A 243 -3.47 -4.89 26.77
C GLU A 243 -4.95 -4.97 27.18
N HIS A 244 -5.55 -3.83 27.55
CA HIS A 244 -6.97 -3.74 27.92
C HIS A 244 -7.80 -3.06 26.83
N THR A 245 -7.26 -2.00 26.21
CA THR A 245 -8.00 -1.18 25.25
C THR A 245 -7.91 -1.68 23.82
N MET A 246 -6.89 -2.48 23.50
CA MET A 246 -6.53 -2.86 22.14
C MET A 246 -6.27 -1.64 21.22
N ASP A 247 -5.91 -0.49 21.80
CA ASP A 247 -5.54 0.72 21.05
C ASP A 247 -4.10 0.59 20.53
N ILE A 248 -3.99 0.04 19.33
CA ILE A 248 -2.72 -0.28 18.66
C ILE A 248 -2.71 0.43 17.30
N SER A 249 -1.65 1.19 17.03
CA SER A 249 -1.52 1.90 15.76
C SER A 249 -1.42 0.93 14.57
N SER A 250 -2.15 1.24 13.50
CA SER A 250 -2.04 0.55 12.20
C SER A 250 -0.64 0.61 11.59
N ASP A 251 0.22 1.52 12.06
CA ASP A 251 1.61 1.66 11.59
C ASP A 251 2.39 0.35 11.83
N LEU A 252 2.15 -0.34 12.94
CA LEU A 252 2.87 -1.58 13.27
C LEU A 252 2.53 -2.72 12.31
N THR A 253 1.25 -2.87 11.98
CA THR A 253 0.81 -3.83 10.97
C THR A 253 1.33 -3.48 9.57
N GLU A 254 1.46 -2.19 9.25
CA GLU A 254 1.99 -1.75 7.96
C GLU A 254 3.49 -2.04 7.82
N LEU A 255 4.27 -1.80 8.87
CA LEU A 255 5.69 -2.10 8.94
C LEU A 255 6.00 -3.58 8.63
N GLY A 256 5.11 -4.50 9.04
CA GLY A 256 5.24 -5.93 8.73
C GLY A 256 4.85 -6.33 7.30
N LYS A 257 4.28 -5.43 6.51
CA LYS A 257 3.68 -5.74 5.19
C LYS A 257 4.33 -5.01 4.03
N THR A 258 4.86 -3.82 4.27
CA THR A 258 5.22 -2.89 3.19
C THR A 258 6.74 -2.67 3.18
N PRO A 259 7.43 -2.94 2.06
CA PRO A 259 8.89 -2.94 1.95
C PRO A 259 9.45 -1.51 1.86
N VAL A 260 9.24 -0.72 2.91
CA VAL A 260 9.75 0.65 3.06
C VAL A 260 10.43 0.76 4.42
N ALA A 261 11.70 1.14 4.41
CA ALA A 261 12.46 1.41 5.63
C ALA A 261 12.01 2.75 6.23
N VAL A 262 11.62 2.73 7.50
CA VAL A 262 11.15 3.92 8.23
C VAL A 262 12.21 4.38 9.22
N ILE A 263 12.74 5.58 9.00
CA ILE A 263 13.69 6.24 9.90
C ILE A 263 12.89 7.16 10.83
N SER A 264 13.09 7.01 12.14
CA SER A 264 12.41 7.80 13.16
C SER A 264 13.20 7.86 14.47
N ALA A 265 12.79 8.73 15.40
CA ALA A 265 13.29 8.77 16.77
C ALA A 265 12.59 7.73 17.68
N GLY A 266 12.17 6.60 17.12
CA GLY A 266 11.41 5.56 17.81
C GLY A 266 9.90 5.79 17.71
N VAL A 267 9.17 5.39 18.76
CA VAL A 267 7.72 5.58 18.86
C VAL A 267 7.40 6.90 19.57
N LYS A 268 6.28 7.54 19.26
CA LYS A 268 5.83 8.77 19.97
C LYS A 268 5.82 8.54 21.50
N SER A 269 6.25 9.55 22.27
CA SER A 269 6.50 9.45 23.72
C SER A 269 5.30 9.05 24.61
N ILE A 270 4.09 9.17 24.07
CA ILE A 270 2.84 8.78 24.74
C ILE A 270 2.55 7.27 24.71
N LEU A 271 3.37 6.50 23.99
CA LEU A 271 3.16 5.07 23.72
C LEU A 271 3.91 4.17 24.71
N ASP A 272 3.64 2.87 24.60
CA ASP A 272 4.28 1.80 25.37
C ASP A 272 5.40 1.16 24.53
N ILE A 273 6.66 1.45 24.88
CA ILE A 273 7.83 0.97 24.12
C ILE A 273 7.97 -0.55 24.23
N PRO A 274 8.01 -1.17 25.43
CA PRO A 274 8.12 -2.63 25.55
C PRO A 274 7.07 -3.37 24.71
N ARG A 275 5.79 -3.01 24.83
CA ARG A 275 4.73 -3.69 24.07
C ARG A 275 4.81 -3.43 22.57
N THR A 276 5.29 -2.24 22.17
CA THR A 276 5.50 -1.97 20.75
C THR A 276 6.62 -2.84 20.18
N LEU A 277 7.71 -3.05 20.91
CA LEU A 277 8.79 -3.94 20.49
C LEU A 277 8.31 -5.39 20.35
N GLU A 278 7.55 -5.91 21.31
CA GLU A 278 6.94 -7.25 21.24
C GLU A 278 6.00 -7.41 20.03
N TYR A 279 5.21 -6.37 19.73
CA TYR A 279 4.33 -6.39 18.56
C TYR A 279 5.14 -6.40 17.25
N LEU A 280 6.20 -5.59 17.16
CA LEU A 280 7.07 -5.52 15.99
C LEU A 280 7.82 -6.84 15.77
N GLU A 281 8.28 -7.48 16.84
CA GLU A 281 8.84 -8.83 16.79
C GLU A 281 7.82 -9.84 16.21
N THR A 282 6.58 -9.81 16.72
CA THR A 282 5.49 -10.66 16.22
C THR A 282 5.17 -10.42 14.74
N GLN A 283 5.28 -9.18 14.26
CA GLN A 283 5.10 -8.84 12.84
C GLN A 283 6.32 -9.18 11.97
N GLY A 284 7.42 -9.66 12.54
CA GLY A 284 8.67 -9.94 11.82
C GLY A 284 9.39 -8.68 11.34
N VAL A 285 9.18 -7.54 11.99
CA VAL A 285 9.80 -6.27 11.61
C VAL A 285 11.22 -6.19 12.17
N CYS A 286 12.19 -5.95 11.29
CA CYS A 286 13.56 -5.65 11.71
C CYS A 286 13.62 -4.25 12.35
N VAL A 287 14.06 -4.18 13.60
CA VAL A 287 14.26 -2.93 14.34
C VAL A 287 15.73 -2.77 14.70
N ALA A 288 16.36 -1.72 14.15
CA ALA A 288 17.75 -1.39 14.45
C ALA A 288 17.89 0.05 14.95
N ALA A 289 18.66 0.26 16.01
CA ALA A 289 19.00 1.58 16.52
C ALA A 289 20.36 2.04 15.97
N TYR A 290 20.45 3.33 15.63
CA TYR A 290 21.66 3.90 15.05
C TYR A 290 22.62 4.40 16.14
N ARG A 291 23.81 3.79 16.22
CA ARG A 291 24.91 4.13 17.14
C ARG A 291 24.55 4.05 18.63
N THR A 292 23.55 3.24 18.98
CA THR A 292 23.12 3.03 20.37
C THR A 292 22.59 1.61 20.54
N ASP A 293 22.75 1.06 21.74
CA ASP A 293 22.18 -0.25 22.14
C ASP A 293 20.78 -0.09 22.76
N GLU A 294 20.30 1.15 22.89
CA GLU A 294 19.05 1.51 23.54
C GLU A 294 18.03 2.04 22.52
N PHE A 295 16.79 1.60 22.61
CA PHE A 295 15.71 2.09 21.77
C PHE A 295 15.37 3.55 22.14
N PRO A 296 15.31 4.51 21.20
CA PRO A 296 15.02 5.90 21.52
C PRO A 296 13.54 6.10 21.91
N ALA A 297 13.26 7.03 22.84
CA ALA A 297 11.93 7.38 23.32
C ALA A 297 11.45 8.74 22.79
N PHE A 298 11.61 8.97 21.49
CA PHE A 298 11.24 10.21 20.80
C PHE A 298 12.01 11.43 21.30
N PHE A 299 11.51 12.12 22.33
CA PHE A 299 12.17 13.31 22.89
C PHE A 299 13.44 12.99 23.69
N THR A 300 13.55 11.77 24.22
CA THR A 300 14.72 11.34 24.99
C THR A 300 15.49 10.25 24.24
N ALA A 301 16.81 10.40 24.19
CA ALA A 301 17.69 9.39 23.60
C ALA A 301 17.68 8.06 24.38
N LYS A 302 17.26 8.10 25.65
CA LYS A 302 17.17 6.95 26.55
C LYS A 302 15.71 6.63 26.88
N SER A 303 15.34 5.36 26.76
CA SER A 303 14.02 4.80 27.08
C SER A 303 14.04 3.76 28.22
N GLY A 304 15.23 3.26 28.59
CA GLY A 304 15.43 2.07 29.42
C GLY A 304 15.22 0.75 28.68
N CYS A 305 14.83 0.77 27.40
CA CYS A 305 14.55 -0.44 26.62
C CYS A 305 15.71 -0.74 25.66
N LYS A 306 16.17 -1.99 25.64
CA LYS A 306 17.23 -2.42 24.72
C LYS A 306 16.71 -2.42 23.28
N ALA A 307 17.51 -1.92 22.34
CA ALA A 307 17.20 -2.03 20.92
C ALA A 307 17.41 -3.49 20.45
N PRO A 308 16.53 -4.06 19.61
CA PRO A 308 16.70 -5.43 19.11
C PRO A 308 18.01 -5.63 18.32
N CYS A 309 18.32 -4.68 17.44
CA CYS A 309 19.57 -4.63 16.68
C CYS A 309 20.24 -3.24 16.81
N ARG A 310 21.54 -3.18 16.50
CA ARG A 310 22.32 -1.95 16.40
C ARG A 310 23.00 -1.86 15.04
N VAL A 311 23.09 -0.65 14.49
CA VAL A 311 23.85 -0.30 13.28
C VAL A 311 24.66 0.96 13.55
N ASP A 312 25.87 1.07 13.00
CA ASP A 312 26.80 2.15 13.37
C ASP A 312 27.16 3.11 12.22
N SER A 313 26.81 2.74 10.97
CA SER A 313 27.05 3.53 9.77
C SER A 313 25.83 3.61 8.84
N PRO A 314 25.68 4.68 8.03
CA PRO A 314 24.66 4.74 6.98
C PRO A 314 24.73 3.58 5.99
N GLU A 315 25.93 3.06 5.72
CA GLU A 315 26.16 1.91 4.85
C GLU A 315 25.60 0.62 5.45
N ASP A 316 25.70 0.43 6.78
CA ASP A 316 25.02 -0.67 7.48
C ASP A 316 23.51 -0.54 7.36
N CYS A 317 22.98 0.67 7.55
CA CYS A 317 21.55 0.92 7.37
C CYS A 317 21.11 0.57 5.96
N ALA A 318 21.84 1.00 4.92
CA ALA A 318 21.52 0.71 3.53
C ALA A 318 21.53 -0.81 3.23
N ARG A 319 22.48 -1.56 3.79
CA ARG A 319 22.53 -3.02 3.66
C ARG A 319 21.30 -3.74 4.20
N LEU A 320 20.65 -3.19 5.24
CA LEU A 320 19.39 -3.73 5.75
C LEU A 320 18.20 -3.48 4.81
N VAL A 321 18.23 -2.39 4.03
CA VAL A 321 17.15 -2.04 3.08
C VAL A 321 17.23 -2.87 1.81
N GLY A 322 18.43 -3.31 1.41
CA GLY A 322 18.62 -4.28 0.34
C GLY A 322 18.35 -3.75 -1.08
N LYS A 323 18.54 -2.44 -1.31
CA LYS A 323 18.44 -1.80 -2.64
C LYS A 323 19.70 -1.04 -2.99
#